data_AF-A0A6A4Y4C8-F1
#
_entry.id   AF-A0A6A4Y4C8-F1
#
_cell.length_a   1.000
_cell.length_b   1.000
_cell.length_c   1.000
_cell.angle_alpha   90.00
_cell.angle_beta   90.00
_cell.angle_gamma   90.00
#
_symmetry.space_group_name_H-M   'P 1'
#
loop_
_entity.id
_entity.type
_entity.pdbx_description
1 polymer ?
#
loop_
_entity_poly.entity_id
_entity_poly.type
_entity_poly.pdbx_seq_one_letter_code
_entity_poly.pdbx_strand_id
1 'polypeptide(L)'
;CYNWYFPTILVVVLAILNDGTILTISKDNVTASRTPDSWKLKSVFVSSIAFGLWLTLSTIVLFAVTYQTNAFQGFISAESLCVSCIKNDCDDYFTNAVRTCAINGNSSGCGELDGSVMKNSDYAALGKARADYIAGYWTAFEGQYKKNQAQTFEHLKGSHINNLGSEPEATEVYDQFVYQYTAGVSGKPYKFDNRYTVTNASAAGNGVAFIGHDYLPLTNGVGFCEFMWDYSNFNQTWTRDHKLIGPGMQKKDGILRSLVYAQVSISGQALIFVTRTAGINTWFFAEKPCNLLLIAFVFAQIVASVVGAVGFNGYPSDRVAVIGCGWGYLVIAWLWSIVWHFPLDLIKFAVNYILNQSTAYSTTAFTSRVNAGHPSMTHSKVTSVARSIRASRTVA
;
A
#
# COMPACT_ATOMS: atom_id res chain seq x y z
N CYS A 1 6.38 -5.21 -12.59
CA CYS A 1 5.53 -4.05 -12.27
C CYS A 1 4.56 -4.43 -11.16
N TYR A 2 4.44 -3.62 -10.09
CA TYR A 2 3.46 -3.86 -9.03
C TYR A 2 2.07 -3.53 -9.54
N ASN A 3 1.18 -4.51 -9.61
CA ASN A 3 -0.19 -4.35 -10.11
C ASN A 3 -1.11 -3.87 -8.96
N TRP A 4 -0.73 -2.75 -8.34
CA TRP A 4 -1.29 -2.22 -7.10
C TRP A 4 -1.86 -0.81 -7.32
N TYR A 5 -3.05 -0.57 -6.77
CA TYR A 5 -3.80 0.68 -6.93
C TYR A 5 -4.09 1.30 -5.58
N PHE A 6 -3.99 2.62 -5.49
CA PHE A 6 -4.35 3.37 -4.29
C PHE A 6 -5.75 3.98 -4.44
N PRO A 7 -6.65 3.81 -3.46
CA PRO A 7 -8.04 4.21 -3.59
C PRO A 7 -8.23 5.73 -3.43
N THR A 8 -9.04 6.31 -4.30
CA THR A 8 -9.31 7.76 -4.34
C THR A 8 -9.88 8.29 -3.04
N ILE A 9 -10.71 7.51 -2.33
CA ILE A 9 -11.29 7.92 -1.04
C ILE A 9 -10.20 8.23 0.01
N LEU A 10 -9.12 7.45 0.06
CA LEU A 10 -8.01 7.70 0.99
C LEU A 10 -7.24 8.97 0.61
N VAL A 11 -7.10 9.27 -0.68
CA VAL A 11 -6.50 10.52 -1.17
C VAL A 11 -7.33 11.72 -0.75
N VAL A 12 -8.66 11.64 -0.91
CA VAL A 12 -9.58 12.71 -0.51
C VAL A 12 -9.52 12.96 0.99
N VAL A 13 -9.58 11.90 1.81
CA VAL A 13 -9.48 12.04 3.27
C VAL A 13 -8.12 12.64 3.66
N LEU A 14 -7.03 12.22 3.01
CA LEU A 14 -5.69 12.76 3.25
C LEU A 14 -5.64 14.26 2.94
N ALA A 15 -6.17 14.68 1.79
CA ALA A 15 -6.20 16.08 1.39
C ALA A 15 -7.00 16.93 2.38
N ILE A 16 -8.19 16.48 2.77
CA ILE A 16 -9.06 17.21 3.72
C ILE A 16 -8.37 17.40 5.07
N LEU A 17 -7.78 16.33 5.63
CA LEU A 17 -7.11 16.41 6.93
C LEU A 17 -5.85 17.28 6.87
N ASN A 18 -5.07 17.18 5.79
CA ASN A 18 -3.87 17.98 5.61
C ASN A 18 -4.21 19.48 5.48
N ASP A 19 -5.13 19.82 4.59
CA ASP A 19 -5.53 21.21 4.35
C ASP A 19 -6.16 21.84 5.60
N GLY A 20 -6.99 21.07 6.33
CA GLY A 20 -7.56 21.50 7.61
C GLY A 20 -6.50 21.93 8.62
N THR A 21 -5.39 21.20 8.71
CA THR A 21 -4.26 21.59 9.58
C THR A 21 -3.49 22.80 9.04
N ILE A 22 -3.31 22.90 7.72
CA ILE A 22 -2.57 23.99 7.07
C ILE A 22 -3.27 25.34 7.30
N LEU A 23 -4.60 25.39 7.36
CA LEU A 23 -5.35 26.63 7.66
C LEU A 23 -4.93 27.28 8.99
N THR A 24 -4.49 26.48 9.97
CA THR A 24 -4.06 26.98 11.29
C THR A 24 -2.69 27.65 11.28
N ILE A 25 -1.89 27.48 10.21
CA ILE A 25 -0.58 28.13 10.04
C ILE A 25 -0.74 29.66 10.00
N SER A 26 -1.87 30.17 9.54
CA SER A 26 -2.17 31.61 9.55
C SER A 26 -2.18 32.24 10.95
N LYS A 27 -2.36 31.43 12.00
CA LYS A 27 -2.36 31.84 13.40
C LYS A 27 -1.06 31.48 14.12
N ASP A 28 -0.04 31.13 13.35
CA ASP A 28 1.23 30.73 13.90
C ASP A 28 2.06 31.94 14.38
N ASN A 29 3.01 31.68 15.28
CA ASN A 29 3.86 32.70 15.90
C ASN A 29 4.90 33.22 14.89
N VAL A 30 4.48 34.08 13.96
CA VAL A 30 5.35 34.70 12.95
C VAL A 30 5.38 36.22 13.15
N THR A 31 6.59 36.79 13.15
CA THR A 31 6.77 38.25 13.15
C THR A 31 6.53 38.79 11.75
N ALA A 32 5.49 39.60 11.57
CA ALA A 32 5.19 40.22 10.28
C ALA A 32 6.36 41.12 9.81
N SER A 33 6.77 40.94 8.55
CA SER A 33 7.76 41.81 7.91
C SER A 33 7.19 43.22 7.76
N ARG A 34 7.98 44.25 8.12
CA ARG A 34 7.57 45.66 7.97
C ARG A 34 7.63 46.15 6.52
N THR A 35 8.13 45.31 5.62
CA THR A 35 8.28 45.59 4.19
C THR A 35 7.71 44.42 3.39
N PRO A 36 7.27 44.64 2.14
CA PRO A 36 6.83 43.55 1.29
C PRO A 36 7.94 42.50 1.13
N ASP A 37 7.65 41.25 1.46
CA ASP A 37 8.60 40.16 1.27
C ASP A 37 8.72 39.81 -0.21
N SER A 38 9.94 39.50 -0.65
CA SER A 38 10.18 39.03 -2.02
C SER A 38 9.82 37.56 -2.16
N TRP A 39 9.13 37.22 -3.24
CA TRP A 39 8.74 35.85 -3.54
C TRP A 39 9.96 35.01 -3.91
N LYS A 40 10.48 34.22 -2.97
CA LYS A 40 11.61 33.31 -3.19
C LYS A 40 11.16 31.98 -3.81
N LEU A 41 10.46 32.04 -4.95
CA LEU A 41 9.85 30.87 -5.60
C LEU A 41 10.86 29.74 -5.85
N LYS A 42 12.07 30.06 -6.34
CA LYS A 42 13.12 29.05 -6.58
C LYS A 42 13.47 28.27 -5.31
N SER A 43 13.61 28.95 -4.18
CA SER A 43 13.91 28.31 -2.89
C SER A 43 12.76 27.39 -2.45
N VAL A 44 11.52 27.89 -2.53
CA VAL A 44 10.32 27.14 -2.15
C VAL A 44 10.18 25.87 -2.98
N PHE A 45 10.34 25.94 -4.30
CA PHE A 45 10.24 24.77 -5.18
C PHE A 45 11.35 23.75 -4.92
N VAL A 46 12.60 24.19 -4.77
CA VAL A 46 13.75 23.29 -4.51
C VAL A 46 13.55 22.53 -3.20
N SER A 47 13.20 23.24 -2.11
CA SER A 47 12.93 22.61 -0.82
C SER A 47 11.74 21.66 -0.87
N SER A 48 10.65 22.05 -1.55
CA SER A 48 9.45 21.22 -1.68
C SER A 48 9.72 19.92 -2.45
N ILE A 49 10.51 19.99 -3.54
CA ILE A 49 10.91 18.81 -4.31
C ILE A 49 11.82 17.91 -3.47
N ALA A 50 12.79 18.47 -2.74
CA ALA A 50 13.70 17.69 -1.90
C ALA A 50 12.96 16.93 -0.79
N PHE A 51 12.06 17.60 -0.07
CA PHE A 51 11.24 16.96 0.96
C PHE A 51 10.25 15.95 0.36
N GLY A 52 9.64 16.27 -0.78
CA GLY A 52 8.74 15.38 -1.49
C GLY A 52 9.42 14.08 -1.93
N LEU A 53 10.62 14.17 -2.52
CA LEU A 53 11.41 13.00 -2.91
C LEU A 53 11.83 12.15 -1.72
N TRP A 54 12.23 12.78 -0.60
CA TRP A 54 12.59 12.06 0.63
C TRP A 54 11.40 11.30 1.22
N LEU A 55 10.25 11.96 1.35
CA LEU A 55 9.05 11.32 1.88
C LEU A 55 8.54 10.21 0.96
N THR A 56 8.60 10.42 -0.36
CA THR A 56 8.25 9.40 -1.36
C THR A 56 9.17 8.19 -1.23
N LEU A 57 10.48 8.41 -1.05
CA LEU A 57 11.45 7.35 -0.81
C LEU A 57 11.11 6.56 0.47
N SER A 58 10.78 7.25 1.56
CA SER A 58 10.35 6.61 2.82
C SER A 58 9.15 5.67 2.61
N THR A 59 8.14 6.12 1.88
CA THR A 59 6.94 5.32 1.58
C THR A 59 7.25 4.13 0.67
N ILE A 60 8.09 4.32 -0.36
CA ILE A 60 8.50 3.22 -1.25
C ILE A 60 9.28 2.16 -0.48
N VAL A 61 10.18 2.56 0.42
CA VAL A 61 10.95 1.61 1.23
C VAL A 61 10.02 0.84 2.17
N LEU A 62 9.06 1.50 2.84
CA LEU A 62 8.06 0.81 3.67
C LEU A 62 7.25 -0.20 2.85
N PHE A 63 6.75 0.22 1.69
CA PHE A 63 6.01 -0.65 0.78
C PHE A 63 6.83 -1.86 0.36
N ALA A 64 8.09 -1.65 -0.06
CA ALA A 64 8.97 -2.74 -0.49
C ALA A 64 9.24 -3.75 0.65
N VAL A 65 9.56 -3.26 1.86
CA VAL A 65 9.82 -4.13 3.01
C VAL A 65 8.57 -4.94 3.38
N THR A 66 7.40 -4.29 3.45
CA THR A 66 6.15 -4.96 3.82
C THR A 66 5.63 -5.94 2.76
N TYR A 67 5.86 -5.66 1.47
CA TYR A 67 5.35 -6.47 0.36
C TYR A 67 6.28 -7.65 0.02
N GLN A 68 7.60 -7.49 0.17
CA GLN A 68 8.58 -8.52 -0.21
C GLN A 68 9.06 -9.38 0.96
N THR A 69 8.86 -8.94 2.21
CA THR A 69 9.42 -9.63 3.37
C THR A 69 8.40 -9.82 4.49
N ASN A 70 8.63 -10.84 5.31
CA ASN A 70 7.88 -11.10 6.54
C ASN A 70 8.43 -10.31 7.75
N ALA A 71 9.18 -9.22 7.53
CA ALA A 71 9.96 -8.55 8.57
C ALA A 71 9.15 -8.06 9.78
N PHE A 72 7.88 -7.72 9.57
CA PHE A 72 6.99 -7.21 10.62
C PHE A 72 6.08 -8.28 11.23
N GLN A 73 6.15 -9.53 10.75
CA GLN A 73 5.28 -10.61 11.24
C GLN A 73 5.50 -10.84 12.74
N GLY A 74 4.42 -10.77 13.52
CA GLY A 74 4.43 -11.01 14.96
C GLY A 74 4.81 -9.80 15.82
N PHE A 75 5.25 -8.68 15.23
CA PHE A 75 5.48 -7.45 15.99
C PHE A 75 4.15 -6.79 16.36
N ILE A 76 3.81 -6.74 17.65
CA ILE A 76 2.56 -6.14 18.19
C ILE A 76 1.32 -6.64 17.42
N SER A 77 1.21 -7.96 17.23
CA SER A 77 0.10 -8.60 16.50
C SER A 77 -0.03 -8.19 15.02
N ALA A 78 1.02 -7.65 14.40
CA ALA A 78 1.05 -7.44 12.96
C ALA A 78 1.08 -8.79 12.21
N GLU A 79 0.14 -8.98 11.31
CA GLU A 79 0.08 -10.15 10.43
C GLU A 79 1.05 -10.03 9.26
N SER A 80 1.44 -11.13 8.59
CA SER A 80 2.25 -10.98 7.37
C SER A 80 1.41 -10.39 6.22
N LEU A 81 1.98 -9.41 5.51
CA LEU A 81 1.45 -8.81 4.28
C LEU A 81 2.18 -9.27 3.01
N CYS A 82 3.24 -10.08 3.14
CA CYS A 82 3.99 -10.60 2.01
C CYS A 82 3.19 -11.71 1.30
N VAL A 83 2.41 -11.33 0.28
CA VAL A 83 1.57 -12.26 -0.48
C VAL A 83 2.41 -13.35 -1.16
N SER A 84 3.59 -13.02 -1.71
CA SER A 84 4.48 -14.00 -2.32
C SER A 84 5.04 -15.00 -1.30
N CYS A 85 5.31 -14.56 -0.07
CA CYS A 85 5.78 -15.45 0.99
C CYS A 85 4.70 -16.45 1.38
N ILE A 86 3.46 -15.98 1.57
CA ILE A 86 2.31 -16.82 1.91
C ILE A 86 1.99 -17.80 0.76
N LYS A 87 2.12 -17.33 -0.49
CA LYS A 87 1.94 -18.17 -1.68
C LYS A 87 2.97 -19.30 -1.70
N ASN A 88 4.25 -19.00 -1.50
CA ASN A 88 5.31 -20.01 -1.49
C ASN A 88 5.08 -21.06 -0.38
N ASP A 89 4.69 -20.63 0.83
CA ASP A 89 4.36 -21.56 1.93
C ASP A 89 3.16 -22.46 1.56
N CYS A 90 2.17 -21.92 0.84
CA CYS A 90 1.05 -22.69 0.31
C CYS A 90 1.52 -23.70 -0.74
N ASP A 91 2.33 -23.26 -1.71
CA ASP A 91 2.86 -24.11 -2.78
C ASP A 91 3.70 -25.25 -2.20
N ASP A 92 4.53 -24.98 -1.18
CA ASP A 92 5.32 -26.00 -0.47
C ASP A 92 4.43 -27.02 0.25
N TYR A 93 3.37 -26.55 0.91
CA TYR A 93 2.40 -27.42 1.58
C TYR A 93 1.71 -28.36 0.57
N PHE A 94 1.16 -27.81 -0.52
CA PHE A 94 0.46 -28.59 -1.54
C PHE A 94 1.41 -29.52 -2.29
N THR A 95 2.63 -29.08 -2.58
CA THR A 95 3.68 -29.91 -3.15
C THR A 95 3.98 -31.12 -2.27
N ASN A 96 4.09 -30.91 -0.96
CA ASN A 96 4.35 -32.01 -0.03
C ASN A 96 3.14 -32.96 0.09
N ALA A 97 1.92 -32.41 0.15
CA ALA A 97 0.69 -33.20 0.21
C ALA A 97 0.52 -34.11 -1.02
N VAL A 98 0.66 -33.54 -2.23
CA VAL A 98 0.55 -34.29 -3.49
C VAL A 98 1.69 -35.29 -3.62
N ARG A 99 2.94 -34.93 -3.28
CA ARG A 99 4.09 -35.85 -3.28
C ARG A 99 3.86 -37.04 -2.35
N THR A 100 3.35 -36.80 -1.14
CA THR A 100 3.10 -37.85 -0.15
C THR A 100 2.00 -38.80 -0.62
N CYS A 101 0.95 -38.27 -1.24
CA CYS A 101 -0.09 -39.07 -1.86
C CYS A 101 0.45 -39.88 -3.04
N ALA A 102 1.29 -39.30 -3.89
CA ALA A 102 1.85 -40.00 -5.05
C ALA A 102 2.77 -41.17 -4.66
N ILE A 103 3.42 -41.09 -3.49
CA ILE A 103 4.27 -42.18 -2.96
C ILE A 103 3.42 -43.29 -2.31
N ASN A 104 2.42 -42.91 -1.52
CA ASN A 104 1.70 -43.86 -0.65
C ASN A 104 0.35 -44.33 -1.21
N GLY A 105 -0.16 -43.67 -2.25
CA GLY A 105 -1.51 -43.81 -2.75
C GLY A 105 -1.59 -44.07 -4.25
N ASN A 106 -2.81 -43.98 -4.77
CA ASN A 106 -3.09 -44.13 -6.19
C ASN A 106 -2.87 -42.78 -6.90
N SER A 107 -1.91 -42.69 -7.81
CA SER A 107 -1.58 -41.46 -8.55
C SER A 107 -2.81 -40.81 -9.20
N SER A 108 -3.78 -41.62 -9.65
CA SER A 108 -5.02 -41.14 -10.25
C SER A 108 -5.94 -40.36 -9.30
N GLY A 109 -5.85 -40.60 -7.98
CA GLY A 109 -6.59 -39.92 -6.94
C GLY A 109 -5.82 -38.80 -6.23
N CYS A 110 -4.55 -38.58 -6.56
CA CYS A 110 -3.75 -37.50 -5.96
C CYS A 110 -3.88 -36.19 -6.73
N GLY A 111 -4.00 -36.29 -8.06
CA GLY A 111 -4.09 -35.16 -8.99
C GLY A 111 -2.81 -34.36 -9.11
N GLU A 112 -2.79 -33.41 -10.03
CA GLU A 112 -1.65 -32.53 -10.28
C GLU A 112 -1.75 -31.22 -9.48
N LEU A 113 -0.59 -30.58 -9.28
CA LEU A 113 -0.45 -29.33 -8.53
C LEU A 113 -1.14 -28.13 -9.20
N ASP A 114 -1.18 -28.13 -10.53
CA ASP A 114 -1.82 -27.11 -11.36
C ASP A 114 -3.37 -27.26 -11.40
N GLY A 115 -3.92 -28.22 -10.66
CA GLY A 115 -5.36 -28.47 -10.63
C GLY A 115 -5.89 -29.27 -11.82
N SER A 116 -5.05 -29.59 -12.81
CA SER A 116 -5.42 -30.44 -13.94
C SER A 116 -5.74 -31.87 -13.48
N VAL A 117 -6.57 -32.57 -14.28
CA VAL A 117 -7.05 -33.91 -13.95
C VAL A 117 -7.08 -34.79 -15.19
N MET A 118 -6.54 -36.00 -15.08
CA MET A 118 -6.58 -36.99 -16.15
C MET A 118 -8.01 -37.52 -16.33
N LYS A 119 -8.41 -37.75 -17.57
CA LYS A 119 -9.76 -38.19 -17.95
C LYS A 119 -10.18 -39.52 -17.32
N ASN A 120 -9.23 -40.42 -17.10
CA ASN A 120 -9.46 -41.75 -16.53
C ASN A 120 -9.16 -41.82 -15.01
N SER A 121 -9.11 -40.67 -14.34
CA SER A 121 -8.89 -40.60 -12.89
C SER A 121 -10.13 -40.97 -12.08
N ASP A 122 -9.92 -41.48 -10.87
CA ASP A 122 -10.98 -41.60 -9.86
C ASP A 122 -11.30 -40.20 -9.29
N TYR A 123 -12.30 -39.54 -9.89
CA TYR A 123 -12.75 -38.20 -9.49
C TYR A 123 -13.24 -38.13 -8.05
N ALA A 124 -13.79 -39.23 -7.49
CA ALA A 124 -14.28 -39.24 -6.12
C ALA A 124 -13.11 -39.30 -5.13
N ALA A 125 -12.13 -40.17 -5.37
CA ALA A 125 -10.90 -40.22 -4.57
C ALA A 125 -10.11 -38.91 -4.69
N LEU A 126 -10.00 -38.35 -5.90
CA LEU A 126 -9.35 -37.08 -6.17
C LEU A 126 -10.00 -35.92 -5.43
N GLY A 127 -11.33 -35.80 -5.54
CA GLY A 127 -12.08 -34.74 -4.88
C GLY A 127 -11.91 -34.78 -3.37
N LYS A 128 -11.93 -35.99 -2.78
CA LYS A 128 -11.68 -36.19 -1.36
C LYS A 128 -10.26 -35.81 -0.96
N ALA A 129 -9.24 -36.26 -1.70
CA ALA A 129 -7.85 -35.92 -1.41
C ALA A 129 -7.62 -34.40 -1.45
N ARG A 130 -8.13 -33.71 -2.48
CA ARG A 130 -8.05 -32.24 -2.59
C ARG A 130 -8.79 -31.53 -1.45
N ALA A 131 -9.96 -32.04 -1.04
CA ALA A 131 -10.69 -31.48 0.10
C ALA A 131 -9.89 -31.64 1.41
N ASP A 132 -9.26 -32.78 1.63
CA ASP A 132 -8.40 -33.05 2.78
C ASP A 132 -7.15 -32.14 2.76
N TYR A 133 -6.54 -31.90 1.60
CA TYR A 133 -5.42 -30.95 1.46
C TYR A 133 -5.82 -29.53 1.80
N ILE A 134 -6.98 -29.06 1.34
CA ILE A 134 -7.48 -27.71 1.64
C ILE A 134 -7.73 -27.56 3.15
N ALA A 135 -8.39 -28.54 3.77
CA ALA A 135 -8.66 -28.52 5.21
C ALA A 135 -7.36 -28.55 6.03
N GLY A 136 -6.40 -29.40 5.64
CA GLY A 136 -5.09 -29.47 6.25
C GLY A 136 -4.27 -28.18 6.07
N TYR A 137 -4.33 -27.56 4.88
CA TYR A 137 -3.68 -26.27 4.63
C TYR A 137 -4.23 -25.19 5.56
N TRP A 138 -5.55 -25.07 5.69
CA TRP A 138 -6.13 -24.07 6.59
C TRP A 138 -5.74 -24.29 8.05
N THR A 139 -5.60 -25.55 8.47
CA THR A 139 -5.10 -25.89 9.81
C THR A 139 -3.64 -25.46 9.99
N ALA A 140 -2.78 -25.73 9.00
CA ALA A 140 -1.39 -25.29 9.01
C ALA A 140 -1.26 -23.75 8.97
N PHE A 141 -2.10 -23.10 8.16
CA PHE A 141 -2.19 -21.64 8.02
C PHE A 141 -2.61 -20.98 9.33
N GLU A 142 -3.63 -21.49 10.02
CA GLU A 142 -4.04 -20.99 11.34
C GLU A 142 -2.91 -21.16 12.37
N GLY A 143 -2.18 -22.29 12.31
CA GLY A 143 -1.01 -22.53 13.14
C GLY A 143 0.10 -21.50 12.96
N GLN A 144 0.43 -21.15 11.71
CA GLN A 144 1.54 -20.27 11.34
C GLN A 144 1.18 -18.78 11.43
N TYR A 145 0.02 -18.39 10.92
CA TYR A 145 -0.40 -16.99 10.76
C TYR A 145 -1.39 -16.52 11.83
N LYS A 146 -1.86 -17.41 12.71
CA LYS A 146 -2.82 -17.10 13.79
C LYS A 146 -4.10 -16.44 13.26
N LYS A 147 -4.51 -16.82 12.05
CA LYS A 147 -5.71 -16.33 11.37
C LYS A 147 -6.48 -17.50 10.80
N ASN A 148 -7.78 -17.47 10.98
CA ASN A 148 -8.68 -18.52 10.52
C ASN A 148 -9.13 -18.19 9.08
N GLN A 149 -9.55 -19.21 8.34
CA GLN A 149 -10.08 -19.06 6.99
C GLN A 149 -11.10 -17.91 6.90
N ALA A 150 -12.12 -17.90 7.77
CA ALA A 150 -13.17 -16.88 7.77
C ALA A 150 -12.63 -15.45 7.92
N GLN A 151 -11.56 -15.25 8.70
CA GLN A 151 -10.94 -13.93 8.89
C GLN A 151 -10.21 -13.45 7.64
N THR A 152 -9.74 -14.37 6.79
CA THR A 152 -9.14 -14.06 5.50
C THR A 152 -10.17 -13.49 4.51
N PHE A 153 -11.45 -13.87 4.65
CA PHE A 153 -12.56 -13.38 3.82
C PHE A 153 -13.30 -12.18 4.43
N GLU A 154 -13.00 -11.82 5.67
CA GLU A 154 -13.70 -10.73 6.36
C GLU A 154 -13.50 -9.40 5.62
N HIS A 155 -14.60 -8.64 5.49
CA HIS A 155 -14.67 -7.36 4.77
C HIS A 155 -14.48 -7.46 3.24
N LEU A 156 -14.39 -8.66 2.65
CA LEU A 156 -14.39 -8.79 1.20
C LEU A 156 -15.84 -8.84 0.71
N LYS A 157 -16.34 -7.72 0.18
CA LYS A 157 -17.68 -7.63 -0.40
C LYS A 157 -17.55 -7.69 -1.91
N GLY A 158 -18.18 -8.66 -2.58
CA GLY A 158 -18.34 -8.69 -4.03
C GLY A 158 -17.04 -8.90 -4.86
N SER A 159 -17.05 -9.84 -5.80
CA SER A 159 -16.09 -9.86 -6.90
C SER A 159 -16.65 -9.07 -8.06
N HIS A 160 -16.06 -7.92 -8.40
CA HIS A 160 -16.52 -7.02 -9.48
C HIS A 160 -15.93 -7.34 -10.86
N ILE A 161 -14.97 -8.26 -10.91
CA ILE A 161 -14.24 -8.63 -12.14
C ILE A 161 -14.69 -10.01 -12.58
N ASN A 162 -15.97 -10.10 -12.93
CA ASN A 162 -16.60 -11.33 -13.38
C ASN A 162 -17.46 -11.09 -14.64
N ASN A 163 -17.79 -12.16 -15.36
CA ASN A 163 -18.70 -12.13 -16.52
C ASN A 163 -20.16 -12.43 -16.12
N LEU A 164 -20.45 -12.55 -14.83
CA LEU A 164 -21.79 -12.72 -14.29
C LEU A 164 -22.50 -11.36 -14.28
N GLY A 165 -23.81 -11.36 -14.51
CA GLY A 165 -24.66 -10.17 -14.32
C GLY A 165 -24.89 -9.79 -12.85
N SER A 166 -24.09 -10.32 -11.92
CA SER A 166 -24.19 -10.13 -10.47
C SER A 166 -22.81 -10.17 -9.81
N GLU A 167 -22.68 -9.57 -8.63
CA GLU A 167 -21.43 -9.51 -7.85
C GLU A 167 -21.47 -10.55 -6.71
N PRO A 168 -20.92 -11.76 -6.90
CA PRO A 168 -20.89 -12.78 -5.86
C PRO A 168 -19.95 -12.37 -4.72
N GLU A 169 -20.25 -12.75 -3.50
CA GLU A 169 -19.32 -12.52 -2.38
C GLU A 169 -18.02 -13.33 -2.55
N ALA A 170 -16.92 -12.86 -1.94
CA ALA A 170 -15.63 -13.57 -2.04
C ALA A 170 -15.70 -15.01 -1.50
N THR A 171 -16.56 -15.26 -0.52
CA THR A 171 -16.89 -16.59 0.01
C THR A 171 -17.63 -17.45 -1.01
N GLU A 172 -18.58 -16.90 -1.76
CA GLU A 172 -19.29 -17.61 -2.82
C GLU A 172 -18.36 -17.96 -4.00
N VAL A 173 -17.45 -17.04 -4.36
CA VAL A 173 -16.41 -17.30 -5.36
C VAL A 173 -15.46 -18.39 -4.90
N TYR A 174 -15.05 -18.37 -3.62
CA TYR A 174 -14.24 -19.42 -3.01
C TYR A 174 -14.95 -20.77 -3.01
N ASP A 175 -16.22 -20.82 -2.59
CA ASP A 175 -17.01 -22.04 -2.54
C ASP A 175 -17.20 -22.64 -3.94
N GLN A 176 -17.44 -21.80 -4.95
CA GLN A 176 -17.51 -22.23 -6.35
C GLN A 176 -16.16 -22.78 -6.83
N PHE A 177 -15.06 -22.09 -6.52
CA PHE A 177 -13.72 -22.55 -6.89
C PHE A 177 -13.40 -23.90 -6.25
N VAL A 178 -13.63 -24.06 -4.93
CA VAL A 178 -13.41 -25.31 -4.21
C VAL A 178 -14.30 -26.42 -4.77
N TYR A 179 -15.56 -26.10 -5.10
CA TYR A 179 -16.47 -27.04 -5.77
C TYR A 179 -15.90 -27.56 -7.07
N GLN A 180 -15.43 -26.66 -7.93
CA GLN A 180 -14.83 -27.00 -9.22
C GLN A 180 -13.48 -27.74 -9.05
N TYR A 181 -12.61 -27.29 -8.16
CA TYR A 181 -11.29 -27.86 -7.91
C TYR A 181 -11.34 -29.26 -7.29
N THR A 182 -12.32 -29.52 -6.40
CA THR A 182 -12.53 -30.81 -5.73
C THR A 182 -13.50 -31.74 -6.47
N ALA A 183 -13.75 -31.51 -7.76
CA ALA A 183 -14.64 -32.32 -8.58
C ALA A 183 -16.07 -32.49 -7.99
N GLY A 184 -16.53 -31.51 -7.21
CA GLY A 184 -17.85 -31.50 -6.59
C GLY A 184 -17.96 -32.16 -5.21
N VAL A 185 -16.85 -32.59 -4.59
CA VAL A 185 -16.83 -33.22 -3.27
C VAL A 185 -16.95 -32.21 -2.11
N SER A 186 -16.33 -31.04 -2.24
CA SER A 186 -16.34 -29.97 -1.22
C SER A 186 -16.69 -28.64 -1.87
N GLY A 187 -17.05 -27.61 -1.09
CA GLY A 187 -17.55 -26.34 -1.62
C GLY A 187 -19.00 -26.44 -2.11
N LYS A 188 -19.49 -25.39 -2.77
CA LYS A 188 -20.88 -25.29 -3.23
C LYS A 188 -20.98 -24.58 -4.58
N PRO A 189 -21.90 -25.03 -5.47
CA PRO A 189 -22.17 -24.29 -6.68
C PRO A 189 -22.87 -22.97 -6.36
N TYR A 190 -22.56 -21.95 -7.16
CA TYR A 190 -23.17 -20.62 -7.02
C TYR A 190 -24.69 -20.65 -7.11
N LYS A 191 -25.35 -19.93 -6.19
CA LYS A 191 -26.82 -19.87 -6.04
C LYS A 191 -27.51 -21.23 -5.96
N PHE A 192 -26.80 -22.30 -5.60
CA PHE A 192 -27.34 -23.65 -5.56
C PHE A 192 -27.98 -24.07 -6.90
N ASP A 193 -27.35 -23.74 -8.02
CA ASP A 193 -27.82 -24.26 -9.31
C ASP A 193 -27.64 -25.78 -9.37
N ASN A 194 -28.71 -26.51 -9.06
CA ASN A 194 -28.76 -27.98 -9.09
C ASN A 194 -28.48 -28.57 -10.49
N ARG A 195 -28.40 -27.73 -11.54
CA ARG A 195 -28.03 -28.16 -12.89
C ARG A 195 -26.51 -28.10 -13.13
N TYR A 196 -25.75 -27.38 -12.30
CA TYR A 196 -24.31 -27.31 -12.43
C TYR A 196 -23.64 -28.47 -11.71
N THR A 197 -23.08 -29.39 -12.49
CA THR A 197 -22.17 -30.44 -12.01
C THR A 197 -20.81 -30.25 -12.67
N VAL A 198 -19.73 -30.33 -11.90
CA VAL A 198 -18.37 -30.09 -12.37
C VAL A 198 -18.01 -30.99 -13.57
N THR A 199 -18.41 -32.26 -13.54
CA THR A 199 -18.14 -33.24 -14.60
C THR A 199 -18.85 -32.89 -15.92
N ASN A 200 -20.13 -32.50 -15.89
CA ASN A 200 -20.83 -32.07 -17.10
C ASN A 200 -20.32 -30.72 -17.62
N ALA A 201 -20.01 -29.77 -16.74
CA ALA A 201 -19.50 -28.45 -17.14
C ALA A 201 -18.12 -28.57 -17.81
N SER A 202 -17.24 -29.39 -17.24
CA SER A 202 -15.91 -29.66 -17.80
C SER A 202 -15.96 -30.46 -19.10
N ALA A 203 -16.87 -31.43 -19.23
CA ALA A 203 -17.09 -32.17 -20.48
C ALA A 203 -17.68 -31.30 -21.60
N ALA A 204 -18.55 -30.33 -21.25
CA ALA A 204 -19.15 -29.41 -22.20
C ALA A 204 -18.26 -28.20 -22.55
N GLY A 205 -17.09 -28.05 -21.90
CA GLY A 205 -16.20 -26.89 -22.09
C GLY A 205 -16.80 -25.57 -21.63
N ASN A 206 -17.70 -25.59 -20.65
CA ASN A 206 -18.41 -24.39 -20.21
C ASN A 206 -17.53 -23.55 -19.27
N GLY A 207 -16.76 -22.62 -19.86
CA GLY A 207 -15.88 -21.70 -19.14
C GLY A 207 -14.51 -22.28 -18.77
N VAL A 208 -14.23 -23.52 -19.19
CA VAL A 208 -12.93 -24.16 -19.05
C VAL A 208 -12.35 -24.51 -20.42
N ALA A 209 -11.13 -24.07 -20.69
CA ALA A 209 -10.45 -24.30 -21.95
C ALA A 209 -9.90 -25.73 -22.02
N PHE A 210 -10.19 -26.45 -23.10
CA PHE A 210 -9.65 -27.78 -23.33
C PHE A 210 -8.19 -27.69 -23.79
N ILE A 211 -7.28 -28.29 -23.02
CA ILE A 211 -5.82 -28.21 -23.25
C ILE A 211 -5.35 -29.30 -24.25
N GLY A 212 -6.12 -30.39 -24.44
CA GLY A 212 -5.65 -31.59 -25.14
C GLY A 212 -4.71 -32.43 -24.25
N HIS A 213 -4.42 -33.67 -24.64
CA HIS A 213 -3.58 -34.65 -23.89
C HIS A 213 -4.28 -35.50 -22.80
N ASP A 214 -5.50 -35.99 -23.03
CA ASP A 214 -6.25 -36.85 -22.08
C ASP A 214 -6.57 -36.20 -20.71
N TYR A 215 -6.53 -34.88 -20.62
CA TYR A 215 -6.96 -34.12 -19.44
C TYR A 215 -8.39 -33.60 -19.60
N LEU A 216 -9.15 -33.63 -18.50
CA LEU A 216 -10.43 -32.94 -18.36
C LEU A 216 -10.18 -31.66 -17.53
N PRO A 217 -10.42 -30.46 -18.09
CA PRO A 217 -10.10 -29.22 -17.40
C PRO A 217 -11.16 -28.98 -16.32
N LEU A 218 -10.84 -29.35 -15.07
CA LEU A 218 -11.69 -28.98 -13.93
C LEU A 218 -11.58 -27.49 -13.69
N THR A 219 -10.38 -26.94 -13.65
CA THR A 219 -10.07 -25.50 -13.69
C THR A 219 -9.23 -25.23 -14.95
N ASN A 220 -9.03 -23.97 -15.35
CA ASN A 220 -8.11 -23.64 -16.46
C ASN A 220 -6.62 -23.79 -16.06
N GLY A 221 -6.23 -24.91 -15.46
CA GLY A 221 -4.87 -25.13 -14.96
C GLY A 221 -4.51 -24.23 -13.77
N VAL A 222 -5.51 -23.85 -12.98
CA VAL A 222 -5.33 -23.03 -11.78
C VAL A 222 -5.39 -23.92 -10.54
N GLY A 223 -4.30 -23.90 -9.77
CA GLY A 223 -4.20 -24.54 -8.46
C GLY A 223 -4.82 -23.73 -7.33
N PHE A 224 -4.95 -24.34 -6.14
CA PHE A 224 -5.54 -23.67 -4.97
C PHE A 224 -4.76 -22.43 -4.51
N CYS A 225 -3.44 -22.55 -4.42
CA CYS A 225 -2.58 -21.46 -3.95
C CYS A 225 -2.54 -20.27 -4.91
N GLU A 226 -2.53 -20.53 -6.22
CA GLU A 226 -2.64 -19.50 -7.26
C GLU A 226 -3.99 -18.78 -7.19
N PHE A 227 -5.09 -19.52 -7.00
CA PHE A 227 -6.40 -18.91 -6.81
C PHE A 227 -6.47 -18.02 -5.56
N MET A 228 -5.88 -18.44 -4.44
CA MET A 228 -5.97 -17.69 -3.18
C MET A 228 -5.08 -16.44 -3.14
N TRP A 229 -3.87 -16.55 -3.68
CA TRP A 229 -2.79 -15.59 -3.43
C TRP A 229 -2.24 -14.94 -4.71
N ASP A 230 -2.83 -15.19 -5.87
CA ASP A 230 -2.43 -14.58 -7.13
C ASP A 230 -3.64 -14.11 -7.96
N TYR A 231 -3.36 -13.52 -9.12
CA TYR A 231 -4.36 -13.34 -10.16
C TYR A 231 -4.55 -14.66 -10.91
N SER A 232 -5.80 -15.10 -11.03
CA SER A 232 -6.10 -16.36 -11.68
C SER A 232 -7.32 -16.27 -12.59
N ASN A 233 -7.46 -17.26 -13.46
CA ASN A 233 -8.68 -17.50 -14.22
C ASN A 233 -9.10 -18.95 -14.11
N PHE A 234 -9.74 -19.33 -13.00
CA PHE A 234 -10.21 -20.72 -12.88
C PHE A 234 -11.38 -21.05 -13.82
N ASN A 235 -12.17 -20.05 -14.24
CA ASN A 235 -13.33 -20.22 -15.11
C ASN A 235 -13.65 -18.92 -15.92
N GLN A 236 -13.67 -19.01 -17.25
CA GLN A 236 -13.88 -17.90 -18.18
C GLN A 236 -15.31 -17.31 -18.13
N THR A 237 -16.31 -18.08 -17.69
CA THR A 237 -17.66 -17.54 -17.45
C THR A 237 -17.73 -16.73 -16.14
N TRP A 238 -16.74 -16.91 -15.27
CA TRP A 238 -16.65 -16.26 -13.98
C TRP A 238 -15.64 -15.12 -13.94
N THR A 239 -14.67 -15.06 -14.84
CA THR A 239 -13.65 -14.02 -14.80
C THR A 239 -13.68 -13.18 -16.07
N ARG A 240 -13.64 -11.86 -15.90
CA ARG A 240 -13.47 -10.93 -17.01
C ARG A 240 -11.98 -10.72 -17.27
N ASP A 241 -11.56 -10.80 -18.54
CA ASP A 241 -10.17 -10.56 -18.98
C ASP A 241 -9.09 -11.40 -18.27
N HIS A 242 -9.45 -12.57 -17.73
CA HIS A 242 -8.54 -13.52 -17.07
C HIS A 242 -7.80 -12.95 -15.83
N LYS A 243 -8.38 -11.98 -15.11
CA LYS A 243 -7.70 -11.25 -14.01
C LYS A 243 -8.53 -11.20 -12.72
N LEU A 244 -9.07 -12.33 -12.28
CA LEU A 244 -9.70 -12.38 -10.96
C LEU A 244 -8.61 -12.31 -9.88
N ILE A 245 -8.75 -11.36 -8.95
CA ILE A 245 -7.85 -11.27 -7.79
C ILE A 245 -8.23 -12.35 -6.77
N GLY A 246 -7.25 -13.10 -6.29
CA GLY A 246 -7.46 -14.05 -5.22
C GLY A 246 -7.94 -13.36 -3.93
N PRO A 247 -8.87 -13.96 -3.17
CA PRO A 247 -9.45 -13.34 -1.99
C PRO A 247 -8.40 -13.06 -0.90
N GLY A 248 -7.41 -13.96 -0.75
CA GLY A 248 -6.30 -13.76 0.18
C GLY A 248 -5.43 -12.57 -0.22
N MET A 249 -5.06 -12.47 -1.51
CA MET A 249 -4.32 -11.32 -2.04
C MET A 249 -5.10 -10.01 -1.85
N GLN A 250 -6.40 -10.00 -2.18
CA GLN A 250 -7.26 -8.81 -2.05
C GLN A 250 -7.28 -8.27 -0.62
N LYS A 251 -7.37 -9.16 0.38
CA LYS A 251 -7.33 -8.80 1.81
C LYS A 251 -6.01 -8.13 2.19
N LYS A 252 -4.88 -8.75 1.81
CA LYS A 252 -3.54 -8.26 2.16
C LYS A 252 -3.21 -6.94 1.47
N ASP A 253 -3.56 -6.79 0.20
CA ASP A 253 -3.42 -5.53 -0.54
C ASP A 253 -4.29 -4.42 0.05
N GLY A 254 -5.51 -4.74 0.48
CA GLY A 254 -6.42 -3.82 1.15
C GLY A 254 -5.86 -3.26 2.45
N ILE A 255 -5.21 -4.11 3.25
CA ILE A 255 -4.51 -3.72 4.48
C ILE A 255 -3.29 -2.84 4.19
N LEU A 256 -2.50 -3.23 3.19
CA LEU A 256 -1.30 -2.50 2.78
C LEU A 256 -1.63 -1.07 2.33
N ARG A 257 -2.76 -0.85 1.66
CA ARG A 257 -3.24 0.51 1.31
C ARG A 257 -3.48 1.37 2.53
N SER A 258 -4.14 0.84 3.55
CA SER A 258 -4.42 1.57 4.78
C SER A 258 -3.14 1.86 5.57
N LEU A 259 -2.16 0.95 5.54
CA LEU A 259 -0.83 1.19 6.11
C LEU A 259 -0.10 2.34 5.39
N VAL A 260 -0.07 2.31 4.06
CA VAL A 260 0.53 3.40 3.25
C VAL A 260 -0.19 4.72 3.53
N TYR A 261 -1.53 4.71 3.58
CA TYR A 261 -2.30 5.90 3.94
C TYR A 261 -1.91 6.46 5.32
N ALA A 262 -1.85 5.60 6.35
CA ALA A 262 -1.49 6.02 7.70
C ALA A 262 -0.10 6.66 7.72
N GLN A 263 0.89 6.01 7.11
CA GLN A 263 2.27 6.53 7.06
C GLN A 263 2.35 7.87 6.30
N VAL A 264 1.74 7.98 5.11
CA VAL A 264 1.77 9.21 4.32
C VAL A 264 1.03 10.34 5.06
N SER A 265 -0.08 10.05 5.75
CA SER A 265 -0.80 11.03 6.55
C SER A 265 0.01 11.55 7.74
N ILE A 266 0.71 10.66 8.47
CA ILE A 266 1.57 11.04 9.61
C ILE A 266 2.76 11.86 9.10
N SER A 267 3.51 11.34 8.14
CA SER A 267 4.73 11.99 7.62
C SER A 267 4.43 13.28 6.87
N GLY A 268 3.34 13.34 6.11
CA GLY A 268 2.91 14.51 5.35
C GLY A 268 2.52 15.68 6.25
N GLN A 269 1.71 15.45 7.30
CA GLN A 269 1.33 16.51 8.23
C GLN A 269 2.51 16.90 9.15
N ALA A 270 3.34 15.94 9.57
CA ALA A 270 4.50 16.24 10.40
C ALA A 270 5.51 17.17 9.70
N LEU A 271 5.55 17.16 8.35
CA LEU A 271 6.39 18.04 7.55
C LEU A 271 6.17 19.54 7.87
N ILE A 272 4.97 19.93 8.33
CA ILE A 272 4.65 21.31 8.73
C ILE A 272 5.61 21.82 9.82
N PHE A 273 6.02 20.97 10.75
CA PHE A 273 6.96 21.36 11.82
C PHE A 273 8.38 21.63 11.31
N VAL A 274 8.79 20.91 10.26
CA VAL A 274 10.09 21.12 9.61
C VAL A 274 10.06 22.38 8.75
N THR A 275 8.96 22.63 8.03
CA THR A 275 8.87 23.76 7.09
C THR A 275 8.61 25.09 7.77
N ARG A 276 8.00 25.13 8.96
CA ARG A 276 7.84 26.39 9.72
C ARG A 276 9.14 26.93 10.29
N THR A 277 10.07 26.04 10.64
CA THR A 277 11.36 26.43 11.25
C THR A 277 12.34 26.85 10.15
N ALA A 278 12.41 28.15 9.90
CA ALA A 278 13.31 28.71 8.89
C ALA A 278 14.73 28.84 9.44
N GLY A 279 15.73 28.27 8.75
CA GLY A 279 17.14 28.46 9.13
C GLY A 279 18.07 27.32 8.72
N ILE A 280 19.37 27.55 8.92
CA ILE A 280 20.44 26.59 8.61
C ILE A 280 20.77 25.71 9.84
N ASN A 281 20.37 26.12 11.06
CA ASN A 281 20.72 25.43 12.32
C ASN A 281 19.53 25.24 13.27
N THR A 282 18.30 25.59 12.86
CA THR A 282 17.10 25.46 13.69
C THR A 282 16.45 24.11 13.42
N TRP A 283 16.54 23.20 14.40
CA TRP A 283 15.83 21.91 14.34
C TRP A 283 14.32 22.12 14.52
N PHE A 284 13.50 21.20 14.01
CA PHE A 284 12.04 21.30 14.06
C PHE A 284 11.49 21.44 15.50
N PHE A 285 12.22 20.93 16.51
CA PHE A 285 11.86 21.02 17.93
C PHE A 285 12.36 22.28 18.64
N ALA A 286 13.16 23.13 17.99
CA ALA A 286 13.75 24.31 18.62
C ALA A 286 12.74 25.46 18.81
N GLU A 287 11.75 25.59 17.93
CA GLU A 287 10.74 26.66 17.99
C GLU A 287 9.37 26.09 18.30
N LYS A 288 8.79 26.53 19.42
CA LYS A 288 7.47 26.05 19.86
C LYS A 288 6.37 26.46 18.85
N PRO A 289 5.56 25.51 18.33
CA PRO A 289 4.37 25.83 17.54
C PRO A 289 3.30 26.51 18.39
N CYS A 290 2.47 27.35 17.77
CA CYS A 290 1.30 27.87 18.48
C CYS A 290 0.42 26.70 18.95
N ASN A 291 -0.20 26.84 20.14
CA ASN A 291 -0.99 25.75 20.72
C ASN A 291 -2.14 25.31 19.80
N LEU A 292 -2.67 26.23 18.98
CA LEU A 292 -3.72 25.93 18.01
C LEU A 292 -3.26 24.94 16.94
N LEU A 293 -2.07 25.14 16.37
CA LEU A 293 -1.49 24.25 15.36
C LEU A 293 -1.24 22.86 15.96
N LEU A 294 -0.73 22.80 17.19
CA LEU A 294 -0.48 21.52 17.87
C LEU A 294 -1.77 20.75 18.13
N ILE A 295 -2.83 21.43 18.61
CA ILE A 295 -4.14 20.81 18.82
C ILE A 295 -4.73 20.32 17.50
N ALA A 296 -4.64 21.13 16.43
CA ALA A 296 -5.13 20.76 15.10
C ALA A 296 -4.39 19.54 14.55
N PHE A 297 -3.07 19.49 14.70
CA PHE A 297 -2.26 18.33 14.32
C PHE A 297 -2.67 17.08 15.09
N VAL A 298 -2.76 17.15 16.43
CA VAL A 298 -3.16 16.00 17.25
C VAL A 298 -4.55 15.49 16.87
N PHE A 299 -5.52 16.39 16.68
CA PHE A 299 -6.86 16.01 16.25
C PHE A 299 -6.86 15.35 14.87
N ALA A 300 -6.20 15.95 13.88
CA ALA A 300 -6.11 15.39 12.54
C ALA A 300 -5.41 14.02 12.52
N GLN A 301 -4.37 13.84 13.34
CA GLN A 301 -3.65 12.58 13.46
C GLN A 301 -4.44 11.49 14.18
N ILE A 302 -5.25 11.83 15.18
CA ILE A 302 -6.17 10.87 15.81
C ILE A 302 -7.17 10.39 14.76
N VAL A 303 -7.80 11.30 14.02
CA VAL A 303 -8.77 10.94 12.97
C VAL A 303 -8.12 10.09 11.88
N ALA A 304 -6.95 10.50 11.37
CA ALA A 304 -6.21 9.74 10.36
C ALA A 304 -5.79 8.35 10.87
N SER A 305 -5.31 8.26 12.10
CA SER A 305 -4.90 6.98 12.71
C SER A 305 -6.08 6.02 12.86
N VAL A 306 -7.26 6.53 13.25
CA VAL A 306 -8.49 5.73 13.34
C VAL A 306 -8.93 5.27 11.95
N VAL A 307 -8.94 6.16 10.96
CA VAL A 307 -9.28 5.80 9.57
C VAL A 307 -8.31 4.75 9.01
N GLY A 308 -7.01 4.87 9.28
CA GLY A 308 -6.01 3.89 8.85
C GLY A 308 -6.14 2.54 9.55
N ALA A 309 -6.36 2.54 10.86
CA ALA A 309 -6.43 1.31 11.65
C ALA A 309 -7.73 0.52 11.43
N VAL A 310 -8.87 1.21 11.29
CA VAL A 310 -10.20 0.59 11.12
C VAL A 310 -10.55 0.40 9.63
N GLY A 311 -10.17 1.36 8.78
CA GLY A 311 -10.53 1.36 7.36
C GLY A 311 -12.03 1.54 7.12
N PHE A 312 -12.48 1.18 5.92
CA PHE A 312 -13.89 1.31 5.52
C PHE A 312 -14.58 -0.05 5.37
N ASN A 313 -14.18 -1.06 6.14
CA ASN A 313 -14.74 -2.42 6.12
C ASN A 313 -14.90 -2.98 4.68
N GLY A 314 -13.90 -2.73 3.83
CA GLY A 314 -13.88 -3.22 2.45
C GLY A 314 -14.57 -2.33 1.43
N TYR A 315 -15.02 -1.12 1.79
CA TYR A 315 -15.53 -0.14 0.83
C TYR A 315 -14.38 0.65 0.17
N PRO A 316 -14.42 0.90 -1.16
CA PRO A 316 -15.32 0.29 -2.14
C PRO A 316 -15.02 -1.20 -2.34
N SER A 317 -16.06 -2.00 -2.60
CA SER A 317 -16.00 -3.48 -2.74
C SER A 317 -15.09 -4.00 -3.87
N ASP A 318 -14.52 -3.09 -4.65
CA ASP A 318 -13.70 -3.39 -5.81
C ASP A 318 -12.29 -3.91 -5.46
N ARG A 319 -11.51 -4.11 -6.52
CA ARG A 319 -10.05 -4.33 -6.46
C ARG A 319 -9.31 -3.31 -5.61
N VAL A 320 -9.89 -2.13 -5.37
CA VAL A 320 -9.36 -1.02 -4.56
C VAL A 320 -9.93 -0.96 -3.13
N ALA A 321 -10.47 -2.06 -2.60
CA ALA A 321 -10.97 -2.15 -1.24
C ALA A 321 -10.00 -1.62 -0.17
N VAL A 322 -10.58 -0.90 0.79
CA VAL A 322 -9.89 -0.34 1.95
C VAL A 322 -10.23 -1.17 3.18
N ILE A 323 -9.22 -1.85 3.70
CA ILE A 323 -9.34 -2.66 4.90
C ILE A 323 -8.36 -2.10 5.92
N GLY A 324 -8.82 -1.85 7.15
CA GLY A 324 -7.98 -1.26 8.18
C GLY A 324 -6.70 -2.05 8.39
N CYS A 325 -5.57 -1.36 8.57
CA CYS A 325 -4.31 -2.04 8.77
C CYS A 325 -4.16 -2.70 10.14
N GLY A 326 -5.10 -2.41 11.05
CA GLY A 326 -5.04 -2.86 12.44
C GLY A 326 -4.05 -2.04 13.27
N TRP A 327 -4.16 -2.20 14.59
CA TRP A 327 -3.42 -1.39 15.55
C TRP A 327 -1.91 -1.68 15.57
N GLY A 328 -1.50 -2.93 15.30
CA GLY A 328 -0.09 -3.31 15.22
C GLY A 328 0.64 -2.57 14.09
N TYR A 329 0.06 -2.57 12.90
CA TYR A 329 0.60 -1.84 11.76
C TYR A 329 0.50 -0.32 11.89
N LEU A 330 -0.51 0.20 12.60
CA LEU A 330 -0.56 1.62 12.95
C LEU A 330 0.66 2.04 13.78
N VAL A 331 1.05 1.25 14.79
CA VAL A 331 2.25 1.54 15.59
C VAL A 331 3.51 1.49 14.72
N ILE A 332 3.62 0.49 13.84
CA ILE A 332 4.73 0.42 12.88
C ILE A 332 4.78 1.67 12.00
N ALA A 333 3.63 2.15 11.50
CA ALA A 333 3.56 3.36 10.69
C ALA A 333 4.05 4.59 11.46
N TRP A 334 3.65 4.75 12.73
CA TRP A 334 4.13 5.84 13.59
C TRP A 334 5.64 5.78 13.83
N LEU A 335 6.16 4.61 14.22
CA LEU A 335 7.60 4.44 14.45
C LEU A 335 8.39 4.70 13.17
N TRP A 336 7.92 4.18 12.03
CA TRP A 336 8.52 4.40 10.73
C TRP A 336 8.55 5.90 10.38
N SER A 337 7.41 6.59 10.52
CA SER A 337 7.30 8.02 10.26
C SER A 337 8.23 8.84 11.15
N ILE A 338 8.37 8.51 12.43
CA ILE A 338 9.27 9.21 13.36
C ILE A 338 10.73 9.03 12.94
N VAL A 339 11.16 7.80 12.65
CA VAL A 339 12.55 7.51 12.25
C VAL A 339 12.92 8.26 10.97
N TRP A 340 12.03 8.25 9.98
CA TRP A 340 12.25 8.95 8.70
C TRP A 340 12.04 10.47 8.78
N HIS A 341 11.52 10.99 9.89
CA HIS A 341 11.35 12.42 10.10
C HIS A 341 12.67 13.12 10.45
N PHE A 342 13.53 12.51 11.27
CA PHE A 342 14.77 13.13 11.71
C PHE A 342 15.70 13.61 10.57
N PRO A 343 15.92 12.83 9.49
CA PRO A 343 16.76 13.28 8.38
C PRO A 343 16.21 14.47 7.59
N LEU A 344 14.92 14.80 7.70
CA LEU A 344 14.34 15.96 7.01
C LEU A 344 15.00 17.27 7.42
N ASP A 345 15.39 17.43 8.68
CA ASP A 345 16.11 18.62 9.14
C ASP A 345 17.51 18.70 8.54
N LEU A 346 18.21 17.58 8.37
CA LEU A 346 19.51 17.56 7.69
C LEU A 346 19.37 17.96 6.22
N ILE A 347 18.34 17.47 5.55
CA ILE A 347 18.01 17.85 4.17
C ILE A 347 17.68 19.35 4.09
N LYS A 348 16.89 19.86 5.04
CA LYS A 348 16.58 21.29 5.15
C LYS A 348 17.85 22.13 5.24
N PHE A 349 18.78 21.75 6.11
CA PHE A 349 20.05 22.47 6.27
C PHE A 349 20.90 22.44 5.00
N ALA A 350 21.01 21.27 4.35
CA ALA A 350 21.74 21.12 3.10
C ALA A 350 21.15 21.97 1.96
N VAL A 351 19.82 21.94 1.80
CA VAL A 351 19.12 22.73 0.78
C VAL A 351 19.28 24.23 1.03
N ASN A 352 19.07 24.68 2.27
CA ASN A 352 19.24 26.08 2.65
C ASN A 352 20.69 26.56 2.45
N TYR A 353 21.68 25.71 2.71
CA TYR A 353 23.09 26.02 2.45
C TYR A 353 23.36 26.26 0.96
N ILE A 354 22.90 25.36 0.08
CA ILE A 354 23.08 25.46 -1.38
C ILE A 354 22.37 26.69 -1.94
N LEU A 355 21.15 26.97 -1.47
CA LEU A 355 20.35 28.12 -1.92
C LEU A 355 20.96 29.46 -1.48
N ASN A 356 21.55 29.52 -0.29
CA ASN A 356 22.22 30.74 0.17
C ASN A 356 23.56 30.97 -0.57
N GLN A 357 24.30 29.92 -0.91
CA GLN A 357 25.50 30.04 -1.74
C GLN A 357 25.20 30.54 -3.17
N SER A 358 24.14 30.03 -3.80
CA SER A 358 23.73 30.45 -5.14
C SER A 358 23.21 31.89 -5.18
N THR A 359 22.60 32.38 -4.11
CA THR A 359 22.21 33.79 -3.97
C THR A 359 23.43 34.71 -3.84
N ALA A 360 24.47 34.28 -3.11
CA ALA A 360 25.72 35.03 -3.00
C ALA A 360 26.41 35.22 -4.38
N TYR A 361 26.37 34.20 -5.25
CA TYR A 361 26.87 34.27 -6.63
C TYR A 361 26.05 35.21 -7.54
N SER A 362 24.74 35.30 -7.35
CA SER A 362 23.88 36.21 -8.12
C SER A 362 24.09 37.68 -7.73
N THR A 363 24.37 37.96 -6.46
CA THR A 363 24.70 39.32 -6.00
C THR A 363 26.09 39.77 -6.47
N THR A 364 27.08 38.87 -6.55
CA THR A 364 28.39 39.23 -7.11
C THR A 364 28.31 39.57 -8.60
N ALA A 365 27.48 38.87 -9.38
CA ALA A 365 27.27 39.15 -10.81
C ALA A 365 26.52 40.47 -11.09
N PHE A 366 25.61 40.90 -10.22
CA PHE A 366 24.97 42.23 -10.34
C PHE A 366 25.82 43.37 -9.75
N THR A 367 26.84 43.04 -8.95
CA THR A 367 27.85 44.01 -8.50
C THR A 367 29.08 44.09 -9.40
N SER A 368 29.26 43.17 -10.36
CA SER A 368 30.22 43.36 -11.44
C SER A 368 29.64 44.36 -12.44
N ARG A 369 30.06 45.61 -12.27
CA ARG A 369 29.69 46.76 -13.09
C ARG A 369 29.86 46.44 -14.59
N VAL A 370 28.75 46.36 -15.33
CA VAL A 370 28.81 46.62 -16.77
C VAL A 370 28.81 48.12 -16.96
N ASN A 371 29.94 48.62 -17.44
CA ASN A 371 30.23 50.02 -17.67
C ASN A 371 29.48 50.45 -18.95
N ALA A 372 28.28 51.04 -18.81
CA ALA A 372 27.56 51.65 -19.91
C ALA A 372 27.52 53.17 -19.69
N GLY A 373 28.36 53.85 -20.48
CA GLY A 373 28.57 55.30 -20.68
C GLY A 373 27.76 56.32 -19.87
N HIS A 374 28.46 57.17 -19.11
CA HIS A 374 28.56 58.63 -19.30
C HIS A 374 29.55 59.20 -18.23
N PRO A 375 30.54 60.07 -18.57
CA PRO A 375 31.61 60.45 -17.62
C PRO A 375 31.22 61.37 -16.46
N SER A 376 29.93 61.68 -16.26
CA SER A 376 29.49 62.77 -15.36
C SER A 376 28.42 62.39 -14.33
N MET A 377 28.05 61.11 -14.18
CA MET A 377 27.12 60.70 -13.13
C MET A 377 27.87 60.10 -11.93
N THR A 378 27.99 60.88 -10.87
CA THR A 378 28.33 60.40 -9.52
C THR A 378 27.20 59.53 -9.02
N HIS A 379 27.31 58.22 -9.20
CA HIS A 379 26.38 57.26 -8.62
C HIS A 379 26.50 57.30 -7.10
N SER A 380 25.41 57.63 -6.43
CA SER A 380 25.25 57.47 -4.98
C SER A 380 25.46 56.01 -4.62
N LYS A 381 26.61 55.68 -4.02
CA LYS A 381 26.76 54.41 -3.31
C LYS A 381 25.75 54.39 -2.17
N VAL A 382 24.80 53.48 -2.20
CA VAL A 382 24.12 53.06 -0.96
C VAL A 382 25.12 52.23 -0.16
N THR A 383 26.01 52.91 0.56
CA THR A 383 26.82 52.29 1.60
C THR A 383 25.97 52.15 2.85
N SER A 384 25.32 51.00 3.03
CA SER A 384 24.94 50.57 4.38
C SER A 384 24.99 49.05 4.55
N VAL A 385 26.20 48.49 4.41
CA VAL A 385 26.54 47.21 5.05
C VAL A 385 26.64 47.39 6.58
N ALA A 386 26.75 48.63 7.08
CA ALA A 386 26.88 48.94 8.50
C ALA A 386 25.57 48.86 9.33
N ARG A 387 24.41 48.49 8.75
CA ARG A 387 23.15 48.34 9.49
C ARG A 387 22.57 46.91 9.49
N SER A 388 23.28 45.90 8.99
CA SER A 388 22.84 44.50 9.08
C SER A 388 23.60 43.68 10.13
N ILE A 389 24.77 44.13 10.58
CA ILE A 389 25.59 43.39 11.57
C ILE A 389 25.19 43.71 13.03
N ARG A 390 24.40 44.75 13.28
CA ARG A 390 23.91 45.10 14.65
C ARG A 390 22.55 44.50 15.02
N ALA A 391 21.99 43.62 14.18
CA ALA A 391 20.73 42.92 14.47
C ALA A 391 20.89 41.40 14.67
N SER A 392 22.12 40.85 14.55
CA SER A 392 22.39 39.42 14.74
C SER A 392 23.13 39.08 16.04
N ARG A 393 23.31 40.05 16.94
CA ARG A 393 23.79 39.83 18.31
C ARG A 393 22.96 40.67 19.26
N THR A 394 22.47 40.04 20.33
CA THR A 394 21.69 40.59 21.45
C THR A 394 20.19 40.74 21.22
N VAL A 395 19.41 39.71 21.61
CA VAL A 395 18.54 39.80 22.78
C VAL A 395 18.59 38.43 23.49
N ALA A 396 18.72 38.48 24.81
CA ALA A 396 18.87 37.35 25.75
C ALA A 396 17.61 36.49 25.86
#